data_AF-A0A357B351-F1
#
_entry.id   AF-A0A357B351-F1
#
_cell.length_a   1.000
_cell.length_b   1.000
_cell.length_c   1.000
_cell.angle_alpha   90.00
_cell.angle_beta   90.00
_cell.angle_gamma   90.00
#
_symmetry.space_group_name_H-M   'P 1'
#
loop_
_entity.id
_entity.type
_entity.pdbx_description
1 polymer ?
#
loop_
_entity_poly.entity_id
_entity_poly.type
_entity_poly.pdbx_seq_one_letter_code
_entity_poly.pdbx_strand_id
1 'polypeptide(L)' 'MSKKSKQAKMQKDEYQKAVEELGSIRCSLDDAYTRFDSITDPYIMDACIFEISALKSRYDCAVRNIKSLYL' A
#
# COMPACT_ATOMS: atom_id res chain seq x y z
N MET A 1 10.93 29.92 -13.02
CA MET A 1 10.57 28.97 -11.94
C MET A 1 11.76 28.83 -10.99
N SER A 2 11.67 29.37 -9.77
CA SER A 2 12.75 29.32 -8.77
C SER A 2 13.02 27.87 -8.33
N LYS A 3 14.27 27.54 -7.95
CA LYS A 3 14.68 26.21 -7.47
C LYS A 3 13.76 25.69 -6.35
N LYS A 4 13.31 26.58 -5.45
CA LYS A 4 12.32 26.28 -4.39
C LYS A 4 10.98 25.77 -4.93
N SER A 5 10.46 26.36 -6.02
CA SER A 5 9.17 25.95 -6.60
C SER A 5 9.22 24.56 -7.25
N LYS A 6 10.38 24.18 -7.82
CA LYS A 6 10.58 22.84 -8.38
C LYS A 6 10.65 21.78 -7.28
N GLN A 7 11.36 22.08 -6.19
CA GLN A 7 11.54 21.15 -5.07
C GLN A 7 10.23 20.87 -4.33
N ALA A 8 9.41 21.91 -4.08
CA ALA A 8 8.08 21.75 -3.48
C ALA A 8 7.14 20.91 -4.36
N LYS A 9 7.21 21.08 -5.70
CA LYS A 9 6.43 20.26 -6.63
C LYS A 9 6.86 18.78 -6.58
N MET A 10 8.15 18.52 -6.58
CA MET A 10 8.68 17.15 -6.51
C MET A 10 8.24 16.43 -5.22
N GLN A 11 8.32 17.11 -4.07
CA GLN A 11 7.85 16.54 -2.79
C GLN A 11 6.35 16.23 -2.81
N LYS A 12 5.54 17.11 -3.40
CA LYS A 12 4.10 16.86 -3.55
C LYS A 12 3.82 15.68 -4.48
N ASP A 13 4.53 15.58 -5.61
CA ASP A 13 4.38 14.50 -6.57
C ASP A 13 4.80 13.15 -5.95
N GLU A 14 5.87 13.13 -5.14
CA GLU A 14 6.33 11.96 -4.41
C GLU A 14 5.34 11.51 -3.33
N TYR A 15 4.80 12.45 -2.55
CA TYR A 15 3.73 12.18 -1.59
C TYR A 15 2.48 11.61 -2.26
N GLN A 16 2.06 12.20 -3.38
CA GLN A 16 0.87 11.75 -4.12
C GLN A 16 1.05 10.31 -4.61
N LYS A 17 2.22 9.96 -5.16
CA LYS A 17 2.55 8.59 -5.55
C LYS A 17 2.50 7.61 -4.38
N ALA A 18 3.04 8.01 -3.22
CA ALA A 18 3.02 7.17 -2.03
C ALA A 18 1.59 6.90 -1.52
N VAL A 19 0.71 7.90 -1.59
CA VAL A 19 -0.72 7.76 -1.24
C VAL A 19 -1.45 6.87 -2.23
N GLU A 20 -1.17 6.99 -3.54
CA GLU A 20 -1.74 6.11 -4.57
C GLU A 20 -1.32 4.65 -4.38
N GLU A 21 -0.05 4.41 -4.06
CA GLU A 21 0.45 3.07 -3.75
C GLU A 21 -0.28 2.49 -2.52
N LEU A 22 -0.45 3.28 -1.46
CA LEU A 22 -1.19 2.85 -0.27
C LEU A 22 -2.64 2.46 -0.62
N GLY A 23 -3.29 3.25 -1.48
CA GLY A 23 -4.63 2.94 -1.98
C GLY A 23 -4.69 1.60 -2.71
N SER A 24 -3.73 1.34 -3.60
CA SER A 24 -3.62 0.07 -4.33
C SER A 24 -3.42 -1.14 -3.40
N ILE A 25 -2.58 -0.98 -2.36
CA ILE A 25 -2.37 -2.03 -1.35
C ILE A 25 -3.66 -2.32 -0.59
N ARG A 26 -4.45 -1.28 -0.25
CA ARG A 26 -5.75 -1.45 0.42
C ARG A 26 -6.75 -2.22 -0.45
N CYS A 27 -6.89 -1.87 -1.73
CA CYS A 27 -7.74 -2.62 -2.64
C CYS A 27 -7.32 -4.10 -2.74
N SER A 28 -6.01 -4.35 -2.83
CA SER A 28 -5.49 -5.72 -2.88
C SER A 28 -5.75 -6.50 -1.59
N LEU A 29 -5.72 -5.84 -0.43
CA LEU A 29 -6.09 -6.43 0.86
C LEU A 29 -7.57 -6.80 0.87
N ASP A 30 -8.45 -5.88 0.46
CA ASP A 30 -9.90 -6.11 0.42
C ASP A 30 -10.25 -7.29 -0.51
N ASP A 31 -9.59 -7.37 -1.67
CA ASP A 31 -9.73 -8.49 -2.61
C ASP A 31 -9.24 -9.81 -2.00
N ALA A 32 -8.07 -9.81 -1.35
CA ALA A 32 -7.51 -11.00 -0.73
C ALA A 32 -8.37 -11.51 0.44
N TYR A 33 -8.94 -10.59 1.23
CA TYR A 33 -9.92 -10.93 2.28
C TYR A 33 -11.21 -11.51 1.70
N THR A 34 -11.75 -10.90 0.65
CA THR A 34 -12.96 -11.41 -0.03
C THR A 34 -12.72 -12.82 -0.59
N ARG A 35 -11.56 -13.06 -1.19
CA ARG A 35 -11.17 -14.39 -1.67
C ARG A 35 -11.09 -15.38 -0.52
N PHE A 36 -10.37 -15.05 0.55
CA PHE A 36 -10.23 -15.90 1.74
C PHE A 36 -11.60 -16.32 2.29
N ASP A 37 -12.54 -15.39 2.43
CA ASP A 37 -13.88 -15.65 2.95
C ASP A 37 -14.72 -16.56 2.02
N SER A 38 -14.43 -16.56 0.72
CA SER A 38 -15.14 -17.38 -0.27
C SER A 38 -14.55 -18.77 -0.50
N ILE A 39 -13.33 -19.03 -0.02
CA ILE A 39 -12.57 -20.25 -0.30
C ILE A 39 -12.80 -21.28 0.81
N THR A 40 -13.06 -22.53 0.43
CA THR A 40 -13.17 -23.67 1.36
C THR A 40 -12.00 -24.66 1.22
N ASP A 41 -11.15 -24.48 0.20
CA ASP A 41 -9.95 -25.31 0.01
C ASP A 41 -8.84 -24.90 0.99
N PRO A 42 -8.34 -25.82 1.84
CA PRO A 42 -7.32 -25.51 2.84
C PRO A 42 -5.98 -25.00 2.27
N TYR A 43 -5.54 -25.50 1.11
CA TYR A 43 -4.27 -25.09 0.52
C TYR A 43 -4.35 -23.67 -0.06
N ILE A 44 -5.50 -23.33 -0.64
CA ILE A 44 -5.73 -21.97 -1.15
C ILE A 44 -5.93 -21.00 0.02
N MET A 45 -6.54 -21.45 1.12
CA MET A 45 -6.68 -20.67 2.34
C MET A 45 -5.31 -20.28 2.93
N ASP A 46 -4.37 -21.22 3.03
CA ASP A 46 -3.00 -20.93 3.46
C ASP A 46 -2.30 -19.93 2.55
N ALA A 47 -2.46 -20.06 1.22
CA ALA A 47 -1.92 -19.11 0.27
C ALA A 47 -2.48 -17.68 0.48
N CYS A 48 -3.79 -17.56 0.72
CA CYS A 48 -4.43 -16.29 1.03
C CYS A 48 -3.91 -15.69 2.36
N ILE A 49 -3.63 -16.51 3.38
CA ILE A 49 -3.05 -16.03 4.65
C ILE A 49 -1.65 -15.43 4.43
N PHE A 50 -0.81 -16.09 3.63
CA PHE A 50 0.52 -15.56 3.29
C PHE A 50 0.41 -14.28 2.46
N GLU A 51 -0.52 -14.22 1.50
CA GLU A 51 -0.78 -13.04 0.69
C GLU A 51 -1.23 -11.84 1.56
N ILE A 52 -2.22 -12.04 2.43
CA ILE A 52 -2.71 -11.01 3.36
C ILE A 52 -1.58 -10.52 4.28
N SER A 53 -0.73 -11.43 4.78
CA SER A 53 0.39 -11.07 5.66
C SER A 53 1.46 -10.25 4.94
N ALA A 54 1.77 -10.60 3.69
CA ALA A 54 2.68 -9.84 2.85
C ALA A 54 2.11 -8.45 2.52
N LEU A 55 0.83 -8.37 2.18
CA LEU A 55 0.14 -7.11 1.90
C LEU A 55 0.07 -6.21 3.13
N LYS A 56 -0.16 -6.75 4.33
CA LYS A 56 -0.10 -6.00 5.59
C LYS A 56 1.30 -5.43 5.85
N SER A 57 2.34 -6.24 5.64
CA SER A 57 3.73 -5.77 5.80
C SER A 57 4.06 -4.65 4.81
N ARG A 58 3.57 -4.75 3.57
CA ARG A 58 3.70 -3.69 2.56
C ARG A 58 2.92 -2.43 2.95
N TYR A 59 1.71 -2.58 3.47
CA TYR A 59 0.90 -1.46 3.97
C TYR A 59 1.62 -0.71 5.08
N ASP A 60 2.16 -1.43 6.08
CA ASP A 60 2.91 -0.82 7.18
C ASP A 60 4.14 -0.06 6.68
N CYS A 61 4.86 -0.61 5.70
CA CYS A 61 5.98 0.06 5.06
C CYS A 61 5.53 1.35 4.33
N ALA A 62 4.47 1.28 3.54
CA ALA A 62 3.93 2.42 2.80
C ALA A 62 3.45 3.54 3.75
N VAL A 63 2.79 3.19 4.86
CA VAL A 63 2.39 4.16 5.89
C VAL A 63 3.60 4.83 6.52
N ARG A 64 4.67 4.07 6.83
CA ARG A 64 5.91 4.63 7.36
C ARG A 64 6.57 5.59 6.36
N ASN A 65 6.58 5.23 5.08
CA ASN A 65 7.12 6.09 4.02
C ASN A 65 6.34 7.42 3.92
N ILE A 66 5.01 7.36 3.86
CA ILE A 66 4.15 8.56 3.82
C ILE A 66 4.40 9.45 5.04
N LYS A 67 4.50 8.86 6.24
CA LYS A 67 4.82 9.62 7.46
C LYS A 67 6.17 10.32 7.34
N SER A 68 7.20 9.64 6.82
CA SER A 68 8.53 10.23 6.60
C SER A 68 8.56 11.33 5.53
N LEU A 69 7.58 11.38 4.62
CA LEU A 69 7.47 12.43 3.61
C LEU A 69 6.74 13.68 4.13
N TYR A 70 5.98 13.55 5.23
CA TYR A 70 5.14 14.62 5.78
C TYR A 70 5.63 15.17 7.12
N LEU A 71 6.34 14.37 7.92
CA LEU A 71 6.94 14.72 9.22
C LEU A 71 8.46 14.84 9.08
#